data_AF-A0A2A2TMR9-F1
#
_entry.id   AF-A0A2A2TMR9-F1
#
_cell.length_a   1.000
_cell.length_b   1.000
_cell.length_c   1.000
_cell.angle_alpha   90.00
_cell.angle_beta   90.00
_cell.angle_gamma   90.00
#
_symmetry.space_group_name_H-M   'P 1'
#
loop_
_entity.id
_entity.type
_entity.pdbx_description
1 polymer ?
#
loop_
_entity_poly.entity_id
_entity_poly.type
_entity_poly.pdbx_seq_one_letter_code
_entity_poly.pdbx_strand_id
1 'polypeptide(L)'
;MFYQGNFVSIDNDGKFHISVESVQEAKIAIKELKLKKKEYALVKREISQQQKVIRAEYTENVRQRGSKIRGGGGLGQLIRTVQTINRDADRRALAQQLAPLEQQKNIIDGIINAIEQAILKIEQYILENS
;
A
#
# COMPACT_ATOMS: atom_id res chain seq x y z
N MET A 1 -11.18 -29.12 21.32
CA MET A 1 -9.91 -29.69 20.85
C MET A 1 -9.08 -28.53 20.32
N PHE A 2 -7.98 -28.20 21.01
CA PHE A 2 -7.23 -26.96 20.83
C PHE A 2 -6.45 -26.98 19.51
N TYR A 3 -6.78 -26.09 18.57
CA TYR A 3 -5.92 -25.79 17.41
C TYR A 3 -4.95 -24.68 17.84
N GLN A 4 -3.76 -25.07 18.29
CA GLN A 4 -2.62 -24.19 18.48
C GLN A 4 -1.46 -24.77 17.67
N GLY A 5 -1.39 -24.36 16.41
CA GLY A 5 -0.28 -24.65 15.52
C GLY A 5 -0.26 -23.59 14.44
N ASN A 6 0.36 -22.44 14.73
CA ASN A 6 0.71 -21.51 13.65
C ASN A 6 1.81 -22.19 12.84
N PHE A 7 1.45 -22.90 11.76
CA PHE A 7 2.40 -23.51 10.83
C PHE A 7 3.15 -22.46 10.00
N VAL A 8 2.69 -21.22 10.07
CA VAL A 8 3.28 -20.04 9.44
C VAL A 8 3.66 -19.06 10.54
N SER A 9 4.95 -18.82 10.71
CA SER A 9 5.45 -17.70 11.52
C SER A 9 5.98 -16.61 10.60
N ILE A 10 5.57 -15.37 10.88
CA ILE A 10 6.04 -14.18 10.18
C ILE A 10 7.05 -13.53 11.13
N ASP A 11 8.31 -13.51 10.71
CA ASP A 11 9.35 -12.82 11.48
C ASP A 11 9.17 -11.30 11.39
N ASN A 12 9.74 -10.55 12.32
CA ASN A 12 9.70 -9.07 12.33
C ASN A 12 10.35 -8.46 11.08
N ASP A 13 11.18 -9.25 10.38
CA ASP A 13 11.80 -8.91 9.09
C ASP A 13 10.90 -9.21 7.87
N GLY A 14 9.64 -9.64 8.08
CA GLY A 14 8.71 -9.98 7.00
C GLY A 14 9.01 -11.32 6.31
N LYS A 15 9.86 -12.17 6.90
CA LYS A 15 10.16 -13.51 6.40
C LYS A 15 9.12 -14.51 6.89
N PHE A 16 8.63 -15.34 5.98
CA PHE A 16 7.69 -16.41 6.28
C PHE A 16 8.46 -17.70 6.54
N HIS A 17 8.35 -18.22 7.76
CA HIS A 17 8.81 -19.56 8.12
C HIS A 17 7.62 -20.49 8.12
N ILE A 18 7.69 -21.51 7.26
CA ILE A 18 6.62 -22.48 7.07
C ILE A 18 7.21 -23.86 7.33
N SER A 19 6.71 -24.53 8.35
CA SER A 19 7.05 -25.92 8.68
C SER A 19 5.80 -26.77 8.55
N VAL A 20 5.78 -27.66 7.57
CA VAL A 20 4.69 -28.61 7.35
C VAL A 20 5.28 -30.01 7.28
N GLU A 21 4.77 -30.94 8.08
CA GLU A 21 5.26 -32.32 8.16
C GLU A 21 4.34 -33.29 7.41
N SER A 22 3.11 -32.88 7.12
CA SER A 22 2.12 -33.69 6.39
C SER A 22 1.39 -32.93 5.28
N VAL A 23 0.86 -33.66 4.30
CA VAL A 23 0.01 -33.09 3.23
C VAL A 23 -1.26 -32.44 3.79
N GLN A 24 -1.77 -32.94 4.92
CA GLN A 24 -2.94 -32.36 5.58
C GLN A 24 -2.61 -31.01 6.23
N GLU A 25 -1.47 -30.91 6.92
CA GLU A 25 -0.95 -29.64 7.46
C GLU A 25 -0.66 -28.62 6.36
N ALA A 26 -0.06 -29.07 5.25
CA ALA A 26 0.20 -28.22 4.08
C ALA A 26 -1.10 -27.59 3.53
N LYS A 27 -2.19 -28.35 3.46
CA LYS A 27 -3.52 -27.83 3.05
C LYS A 27 -4.09 -26.83 4.05
N ILE A 28 -3.86 -27.01 5.35
CA ILE A 28 -4.28 -26.07 6.39
C ILE A 28 -3.47 -24.77 6.29
N ALA A 29 -2.14 -24.87 6.17
CA ALA A 29 -1.24 -23.73 6.00
C ALA A 29 -1.61 -22.87 4.78
N ILE A 30 -1.97 -23.48 3.64
CA ILE A 30 -2.45 -22.74 2.46
C ILE A 30 -3.73 -21.94 2.79
N LYS A 31 -4.66 -22.51 3.57
CA LYS A 31 -5.89 -21.80 3.95
C LYS A 31 -5.59 -20.59 4.85
N GLU A 32 -4.68 -20.76 5.80
CA GLU A 32 -4.23 -19.66 6.67
C GLU A 32 -3.55 -18.54 5.88
N LEU A 33 -2.63 -18.89 4.97
CA LEU A 33 -1.98 -17.94 4.07
C LEU A 33 -3.00 -17.20 3.18
N LYS A 34 -4.01 -17.90 2.65
CA LYS A 34 -5.09 -17.29 1.86
C LYS A 34 -5.93 -16.33 2.71
N LEU A 35 -6.16 -16.62 3.99
CA LEU A 35 -6.85 -15.71 4.91
C LEU A 35 -6.00 -14.45 5.14
N LYS A 36 -4.72 -14.62 5.47
CA LYS A 36 -3.78 -13.51 5.67
C LYS A 36 -3.63 -12.63 4.44
N LYS A 37 -3.56 -13.23 3.24
CA LYS A 37 -3.57 -12.48 1.99
C LYS A 37 -4.80 -11.56 1.88
N LYS A 38 -5.98 -12.05 2.26
CA LYS A 38 -7.22 -11.25 2.22
C LYS A 38 -7.16 -10.09 3.22
N GLU A 39 -6.63 -10.31 4.43
CA GLU A 39 -6.42 -9.25 5.42
C GLU A 39 -5.54 -8.12 4.84
N TYR A 40 -4.36 -8.46 4.30
CA TYR A 40 -3.47 -7.48 3.69
C TYR A 40 -4.08 -6.79 2.46
N ALA A 41 -4.89 -7.51 1.66
CA ALA A 41 -5.59 -6.92 0.52
C ALA A 41 -6.64 -5.88 0.96
N LEU A 42 -7.30 -6.08 2.11
CA LEU A 42 -8.22 -5.09 2.68
C LEU A 42 -7.46 -3.84 3.13
N VAL A 43 -6.33 -4.00 3.82
CA VAL A 43 -5.49 -2.87 4.25
C VAL A 43 -4.98 -2.07 3.04
N LYS A 44 -4.51 -2.76 1.98
CA LYS A 44 -4.12 -2.11 0.72
C LYS A 44 -5.24 -1.27 0.12
N ARG A 45 -6.47 -1.79 0.16
CA ARG A 45 -7.66 -1.09 -0.37
C ARG A 45 -7.97 0.16 0.44
N GLU A 46 -7.87 0.08 1.76
CA GLU A 46 -8.06 1.23 2.65
C GLU A 46 -7.04 2.33 2.38
N ILE A 47 -5.74 2.00 2.28
CA ILE A 47 -4.69 2.97 1.94
C ILE A 47 -4.95 3.61 0.58
N SER A 48 -5.39 2.81 -0.41
CA SER A 48 -5.72 3.33 -1.74
C SER A 48 -6.92 4.29 -1.70
N GLN A 49 -7.89 4.05 -0.81
CA GLN A 49 -9.01 4.97 -0.58
C GLN A 49 -8.55 6.26 0.09
N GLN A 50 -7.68 6.18 1.10
CA GLN A 50 -7.09 7.37 1.76
C GLN A 50 -6.33 8.24 0.75
N GLN A 51 -5.48 7.64 -0.10
CA GLN A 51 -4.80 8.36 -1.19
C GLN A 51 -5.78 9.03 -2.15
N LYS A 52 -6.90 8.38 -2.46
CA LYS A 52 -7.94 8.94 -3.33
C LYS A 52 -8.62 10.16 -2.69
N VAL A 53 -8.90 10.10 -1.39
CA VAL A 53 -9.48 11.23 -0.63
C VAL A 53 -8.53 12.42 -0.65
N ILE A 54 -7.26 12.23 -0.30
CA ILE A 54 -6.24 13.31 -0.30
C ILE A 54 -6.12 13.95 -1.69
N ARG A 55 -6.10 13.14 -2.76
CA ARG A 55 -6.04 13.66 -4.14
C ARG A 55 -7.31 14.41 -4.54
N ALA A 56 -8.47 13.95 -4.09
CA ALA A 56 -9.75 14.62 -4.35
C ALA A 56 -9.81 15.98 -3.65
N GLU A 57 -9.43 16.05 -2.37
CA GLU A 57 -9.35 17.30 -1.60
C GLU A 57 -8.39 18.30 -2.23
N TYR A 58 -7.20 17.86 -2.64
CA TYR A 58 -6.27 18.70 -3.38
C TYR A 58 -6.87 19.21 -4.69
N THR A 59 -7.54 18.34 -5.45
CA THR A 59 -8.17 18.72 -6.74
C THR A 59 -9.25 19.77 -6.52
N GLU A 60 -10.07 19.61 -5.48
CA GLU A 60 -11.11 20.57 -5.14
C GLU A 60 -10.52 21.93 -4.73
N ASN A 61 -9.49 21.92 -3.88
CA ASN A 61 -8.76 23.11 -3.49
C ASN A 61 -8.15 23.84 -4.70
N VAL A 62 -7.60 23.10 -5.66
CA VAL A 62 -7.05 23.68 -6.90
C VAL A 62 -8.14 24.28 -7.78
N ARG A 63 -9.31 23.64 -7.89
CA ARG A 63 -10.45 24.15 -8.66
C ARG A 63 -10.98 25.47 -8.12
N GLN A 64 -11.03 25.63 -6.80
CA GLN A 64 -11.54 26.85 -6.14
C GLN A 64 -10.57 28.05 -6.22
N ARG A 65 -9.27 27.83 -6.49
CA ARG A 65 -8.23 28.88 -6.45
C ARG A 65 -8.21 29.86 -7.62
N GLY A 66 -9.08 29.70 -8.64
CA GLY A 66 -9.19 30.63 -9.77
C GLY A 66 -7.95 30.69 -10.70
N SER A 67 -8.09 31.44 -11.78
CA SER A 67 -7.01 31.62 -12.77
C SER A 67 -5.86 32.48 -12.22
N LYS A 68 -4.61 32.21 -12.65
CA LYS A 68 -3.48 33.12 -12.34
C LYS A 68 -3.73 34.48 -12.98
N ILE A 69 -3.35 35.55 -12.29
CA ILE A 69 -3.42 36.90 -12.84
C ILE A 69 -2.47 36.97 -14.04
N ARG A 70 -2.99 37.31 -15.23
CA ARG A 70 -2.25 37.30 -16.50
C ARG A 70 -1.75 38.69 -16.96
N GLY A 71 -2.09 39.77 -16.26
CA GLY A 71 -1.77 41.16 -16.67
C GLY A 71 -0.96 42.00 -15.67
N GLY A 72 -0.29 43.04 -16.18
CA GLY A 72 0.05 44.29 -15.47
C GLY A 72 1.43 44.43 -14.81
N GLY A 73 2.48 44.74 -15.58
CA GLY A 73 3.73 45.38 -15.09
C GLY A 73 4.49 44.68 -13.96
N GLY A 74 5.40 45.41 -13.30
CA GLY A 74 6.27 44.89 -12.22
C GLY A 74 5.51 44.35 -11.00
N LEU A 75 4.38 44.95 -10.62
CA LEU A 75 3.52 44.47 -9.53
C LEU A 75 2.83 43.14 -9.89
N GLY A 76 2.35 42.97 -11.12
CA GLY A 76 1.80 41.71 -11.61
C GLY A 76 2.86 40.60 -11.72
N GLN A 77 4.14 40.95 -11.89
CA GLN A 77 5.24 39.98 -11.83
C GLN A 77 5.46 39.46 -10.40
N LEU A 78 5.49 40.34 -9.40
CA LEU A 78 5.64 39.95 -7.99
C LEU A 78 4.50 39.05 -7.52
N ILE A 79 3.24 39.42 -7.82
CA ILE A 79 2.07 38.62 -7.44
C ILE A 79 2.12 37.23 -8.09
N ARG A 80 2.52 37.13 -9.37
CA ARG A 80 2.69 35.83 -10.05
C ARG A 80 3.78 34.97 -9.44
N THR A 81 4.88 35.57 -9.00
CA THR A 81 5.97 34.84 -8.31
C THR A 81 5.44 34.24 -7.02
N VAL A 82 4.74 35.02 -6.18
CA VAL A 82 4.13 34.52 -4.95
C VAL A 82 3.09 33.42 -5.23
N GLN A 83 2.20 33.62 -6.21
CA GLN A 83 1.23 32.59 -6.62
C GLN A 83 1.90 31.30 -7.12
N THR A 84 3.08 31.39 -7.73
CA THR A 84 3.82 30.23 -8.21
C THR A 84 4.50 29.49 -7.07
N ILE A 85 5.15 30.22 -6.16
CA ILE A 85 5.76 29.66 -4.95
C ILE A 85 4.71 28.91 -4.11
N ASN A 86 3.54 29.52 -3.89
CA ASN A 86 2.47 28.89 -3.13
C ASN A 86 1.98 27.60 -3.79
N ARG A 87 1.74 27.62 -5.11
CA ARG A 87 1.30 26.41 -5.84
C ARG A 87 2.35 25.30 -5.86
N ASP A 88 3.63 25.64 -5.85
CA ASP A 88 4.71 24.66 -5.77
C ASP A 88 4.86 24.10 -4.36
N ALA A 89 4.69 24.94 -3.33
CA ALA A 89 4.59 24.49 -1.94
C ALA A 89 3.40 23.54 -1.73
N ASP A 90 2.23 23.86 -2.29
CA ASP A 90 1.04 23.01 -2.22
C ASP A 90 1.27 21.63 -2.87
N ARG A 91 1.96 21.60 -4.02
CA ARG A 91 2.34 20.33 -4.68
C ARG A 91 3.31 19.51 -3.85
N ARG A 92 4.28 20.16 -3.20
CA ARG A 92 5.21 19.49 -2.28
C ARG A 92 4.49 18.95 -1.05
N ALA A 93 3.56 19.71 -0.47
CA ALA A 93 2.75 19.26 0.66
C ALA A 93 1.91 18.03 0.31
N LEU A 94 1.28 18.01 -0.88
CA LEU A 94 0.57 16.83 -1.38
C LEU A 94 1.51 15.61 -1.49
N ALA A 95 2.70 15.80 -2.07
CA ALA A 95 3.68 14.71 -2.21
C ALA A 95 4.12 14.17 -0.84
N GLN A 96 4.34 15.05 0.14
CA GLN A 96 4.70 14.66 1.51
C GLN A 96 3.59 13.87 2.22
N GLN A 97 2.31 14.20 1.96
CA GLN A 97 1.18 13.46 2.51
C GLN A 97 1.01 12.08 1.85
N LEU A 98 1.26 11.97 0.55
CA LEU A 98 1.11 10.71 -0.20
C LEU A 98 2.29 9.75 0.02
N ALA A 99 3.51 10.26 0.20
CA ALA A 99 4.72 9.47 0.37
C ALA A 99 4.61 8.34 1.43
N PRO A 100 4.17 8.58 2.68
CA PRO A 100 4.06 7.51 3.67
C PRO A 100 3.02 6.45 3.27
N LEU A 101 1.91 6.86 2.65
CA LEU A 101 0.88 5.93 2.17
C LEU A 101 1.39 5.08 1.00
N GLU A 102 2.19 5.64 0.11
CA GLU A 102 2.83 4.90 -0.98
C GLU A 102 3.86 3.89 -0.44
N GLN A 103 4.66 4.27 0.56
CA GLN A 103 5.58 3.35 1.23
C GLN A 103 4.84 2.18 1.89
N GLN A 104 3.79 2.47 2.67
CA GLN A 104 2.98 1.44 3.32
C GLN A 104 2.33 0.49 2.30
N LYS A 105 1.80 1.05 1.20
CA LYS A 105 1.23 0.25 0.11
C LYS A 105 2.27 -0.69 -0.52
N ASN A 106 3.49 -0.20 -0.76
CA ASN A 106 4.57 -1.00 -1.33
C ASN A 106 5.00 -2.13 -0.39
N ILE A 107 5.06 -1.86 0.92
CA ILE A 107 5.35 -2.90 1.94
C ILE A 107 4.27 -3.98 1.89
N ILE A 108 3.00 -3.60 1.88
CA ILE A 108 1.87 -4.54 1.82
C ILE A 108 1.90 -5.36 0.52
N ASP A 109 2.23 -4.73 -0.60
CA ASP A 109 2.40 -5.43 -1.89
C ASP A 109 3.54 -6.46 -1.82
N GLY A 110 4.65 -6.12 -1.17
CA GLY A 110 5.74 -7.06 -0.88
C GLY A 110 5.27 -8.26 -0.05
N ILE A 111 4.48 -8.02 1.00
CA ILE A 111 3.93 -9.07 1.87
C ILE A 111 2.98 -9.98 1.09
N ILE A 112 2.07 -9.42 0.28
CA ILE A 112 1.13 -10.20 -0.53
C ILE A 112 1.90 -11.11 -1.51
N ASN A 113 2.93 -10.58 -2.17
CA ASN A 113 3.76 -11.35 -3.09
C ASN A 113 4.50 -12.48 -2.37
N ALA A 114 5.04 -12.23 -1.19
CA ALA A 114 5.71 -13.25 -0.38
C ALA A 114 4.73 -14.38 0.04
N ILE A 115 3.50 -14.02 0.40
CA ILE A 115 2.43 -15.01 0.69
C ILE A 115 2.11 -15.85 -0.54
N GLU A 116 2.02 -15.24 -1.74
CA GLU A 116 1.78 -15.99 -2.97
C GLU A 116 2.90 -16.98 -3.29
N GLN A 117 4.16 -16.55 -3.14
CA GLN A 117 5.32 -17.44 -3.32
C GLN A 117 5.31 -18.59 -2.31
N ALA A 118 4.94 -18.33 -1.06
CA ALA A 118 4.79 -19.35 -0.02
C ALA A 118 3.71 -20.38 -0.39
N ILE A 119 2.54 -19.92 -0.84
CA ILE A 119 1.45 -20.80 -1.29
C ILE A 119 1.94 -21.70 -2.43
N LEU A 120 2.62 -21.15 -3.44
CA LEU A 120 3.14 -21.92 -4.57
C LEU A 120 4.13 -23.02 -4.12
N LYS A 121 5.04 -22.70 -3.19
CA LYS A 121 5.98 -23.69 -2.64
C LYS A 121 5.29 -24.83 -1.90
N ILE A 122 4.26 -24.51 -1.10
CA ILE A 122 3.48 -25.54 -0.40
C ILE A 122 2.66 -26.37 -1.39
N GLU A 123 2.07 -25.74 -2.42
CA GLU A 123 1.32 -26.44 -3.46
C GLU A 123 2.24 -27.42 -4.23
N GLN A 124 3.47 -27.02 -4.52
CA GLN A 124 4.49 -27.91 -5.10
C GLN A 124 4.81 -29.09 -4.17
N TYR A 125 5.05 -28.84 -2.87
CA TYR A 125 5.29 -29.90 -1.89
C TYR A 125 4.15 -30.92 -1.83
N ILE A 126 2.90 -30.45 -1.91
CA ILE A 126 1.72 -31.33 -1.94
C ILE A 126 1.74 -32.21 -3.20
N LEU A 127 2.08 -31.66 -4.37
CA LEU A 127 2.14 -32.44 -5.61
C LEU A 127 3.23 -33.51 -5.58
N GLU A 128 4.38 -33.23 -4.98
CA GLU A 128 5.51 -34.15 -4.87
C GLU A 128 5.26 -35.30 -3.87
N ASN A 129 4.35 -35.10 -2.90
CA ASN A 129 4.05 -36.05 -1.82
C ASN A 129 2.62 -36.60 -1.86
N SER A 130 1.92 -36.46 -3.00
CA SER A 130 0.55 -36.96 -3.22
C SER A 130 0.49 -38.22 -4.07
#